data_AF-A0A1Z9C7B8-F1
#
_entry.id   AF-A0A1Z9C7B8-F1
#
_cell.length_a   1.000
_cell.length_b   1.000
_cell.length_c   1.000
_cell.angle_alpha   90.00
_cell.angle_beta   90.00
_cell.angle_gamma   90.00
#
_symmetry.space_group_name_H-M   'P 1'
#
loop_
_entity.id
_entity.type
_entity.pdbx_description
1 polymer ?
#
loop_
_entity_poly.entity_id
_entity_poly.type
_entity_poly.pdbx_seq_one_letter_code
_entity_poly.pdbx_strand_id
1 'polypeptide(L)'
;MKLKNRDLTAFFESPPNCVAGVLIYGSDYMRVANKRQKLIQSLLGPKADEEMRLSRISKDNLKKSPEQAIDLCKAQGFFPGQRALLIEDANETLTDIIIKAIDVWKDGDATIIITSGPLKPASNLRKFFEQHKNTVSAPIYENPMTKSEIENMISEVGLKNITHDNFTYLSQIALQLEPGDFKQTIEKLALYKLNDETELTPQDISNCIPVSNEAQIEEVLTVVLSGNHSKISQIVNRLRSQGVLPITLVIAVARHFKVLYSIAANPKGPGTGASALRPPVYGPRKENLIKDARKWGPEKIKGAIKIITATDLQLRSPNQQAPQMALIERLFIRLAMTLKS
;
A
#
# COMPACT_ATOMS: atom_id res chain seq x y z
N MET A 1 -22.50 -17.24 8.11
CA MET A 1 -21.45 -18.29 8.05
C MET A 1 -20.10 -17.70 7.62
N LYS A 2 -19.00 -18.02 8.31
CA LYS A 2 -17.65 -17.61 7.89
C LYS A 2 -17.10 -18.55 6.81
N LEU A 3 -16.70 -18.01 5.66
CA LEU A 3 -16.00 -18.78 4.63
C LEU A 3 -14.57 -19.10 5.06
N LYS A 4 -14.14 -20.34 4.80
CA LYS A 4 -12.74 -20.75 4.91
C LYS A 4 -12.02 -20.41 3.62
N ASN A 5 -10.69 -20.22 3.68
CA ASN A 5 -9.89 -19.84 2.50
C ASN A 5 -10.09 -20.75 1.28
N ARG A 6 -10.28 -22.06 1.50
CA ARG A 6 -10.53 -23.03 0.43
C ARG A 6 -11.86 -22.79 -0.31
N ASP A 7 -12.87 -22.32 0.41
CA ASP A 7 -14.23 -22.18 -0.11
C ASP A 7 -14.47 -20.78 -0.70
N LEU A 8 -13.60 -19.81 -0.41
CA LEU A 8 -13.69 -18.44 -0.94
C LEU A 8 -13.69 -18.41 -2.47
N THR A 9 -12.75 -19.11 -3.13
CA THR A 9 -12.61 -19.07 -4.59
C THR A 9 -13.87 -19.59 -5.27
N ALA A 10 -14.34 -20.78 -4.87
CA ALA A 10 -15.56 -21.38 -5.40
C ALA A 10 -16.79 -20.50 -5.17
N PHE A 11 -16.91 -19.90 -3.98
CA PHE A 11 -18.02 -19.00 -3.65
C PHE A 11 -18.05 -17.75 -4.54
N PHE A 12 -16.89 -17.15 -4.82
CA PHE A 12 -16.82 -15.98 -5.71
C PHE A 12 -17.04 -16.33 -7.19
N GLU A 13 -16.80 -17.57 -7.60
CA GLU A 13 -17.02 -18.03 -8.97
C GLU A 13 -18.46 -18.46 -9.23
N SER A 14 -19.07 -19.15 -8.27
CA SER A 14 -20.43 -19.68 -8.34
C SER A 14 -21.13 -19.49 -6.99
N PRO A 15 -21.56 -18.24 -6.68
CA PRO A 15 -22.28 -17.97 -5.45
C PRO A 15 -23.68 -18.63 -5.47
N PRO A 16 -24.18 -19.15 -4.33
CA PRO A 16 -25.53 -19.71 -4.27
C PRO A 16 -26.62 -18.65 -4.48
N ASN A 17 -27.69 -19.03 -5.18
CA ASN A 17 -28.70 -18.13 -5.74
C ASN A 17 -29.69 -17.48 -4.73
N CYS A 18 -29.50 -17.64 -3.42
CA CYS A 18 -30.45 -17.15 -2.40
C CYS A 18 -29.78 -16.58 -1.14
N VAL A 19 -28.58 -16.02 -1.22
CA VAL A 19 -27.91 -15.45 -0.04
C VAL A 19 -28.45 -14.05 0.27
N ALA A 20 -28.93 -13.82 1.49
CA ALA A 20 -29.47 -12.51 1.90
C ALA A 20 -28.38 -11.43 1.95
N GLY A 21 -27.20 -11.78 2.46
CA GLY A 21 -26.09 -10.84 2.56
C GLY A 21 -24.69 -11.46 2.50
N VAL A 22 -23.77 -10.75 1.86
CA VAL A 22 -22.34 -11.10 1.79
C VAL A 22 -21.51 -9.93 2.29
N LEU A 23 -20.70 -10.17 3.32
CA LEU A 23 -19.72 -9.23 3.86
C LEU A 23 -18.32 -9.61 3.38
N ILE A 24 -17.68 -8.72 2.61
CA ILE A 24 -16.29 -8.84 2.15
C ILE A 24 -15.45 -7.81 2.91
N TYR A 25 -14.42 -8.23 3.62
CA TYR A 25 -13.61 -7.30 4.42
C TYR A 25 -12.15 -7.70 4.50
N GLY A 26 -11.25 -6.72 4.56
CA GLY A 26 -9.80 -6.96 4.62
C GLY A 26 -8.99 -5.68 4.77
N SER A 27 -7.70 -5.81 5.07
CA SER A 27 -6.73 -4.69 5.05
C SER A 27 -6.36 -4.28 3.63
N ASP A 28 -6.30 -5.23 2.71
CA ASP A 28 -6.01 -4.99 1.29
C ASP A 28 -7.29 -4.59 0.53
N TYR A 29 -7.46 -3.28 0.33
CA TYR A 29 -8.60 -2.69 -0.38
C TYR A 29 -8.71 -3.16 -1.84
N MET A 30 -7.58 -3.42 -2.51
CA MET A 30 -7.57 -3.88 -3.90
C MET A 30 -8.06 -5.30 -4.03
N ARG A 31 -7.61 -6.21 -3.15
CA ARG A 31 -8.14 -7.59 -3.11
C ARG A 31 -9.62 -7.60 -2.77
N VAL A 32 -10.07 -6.76 -1.83
CA VAL A 32 -11.50 -6.62 -1.50
C VAL A 32 -12.30 -6.15 -2.72
N ALA A 33 -11.83 -5.11 -3.42
CA ALA A 33 -12.47 -4.58 -4.63
C ALA A 33 -12.55 -5.63 -5.75
N ASN A 34 -11.46 -6.37 -5.99
CA ASN A 34 -11.41 -7.43 -7.01
C ASN A 34 -12.39 -8.58 -6.68
N LYS A 35 -12.44 -9.03 -5.42
CA LYS A 35 -13.38 -10.08 -5.01
C LYS A 35 -14.83 -9.63 -5.07
N ARG A 36 -15.12 -8.37 -4.70
CA ARG A 36 -16.43 -7.75 -4.89
C ARG A 36 -16.84 -7.74 -6.36
N GLN A 37 -15.95 -7.29 -7.25
CA GLN A 37 -16.25 -7.24 -8.69
C GLN A 37 -16.52 -8.65 -9.25
N LYS A 38 -15.68 -9.63 -8.88
CA LYS A 38 -15.88 -11.04 -9.26
C LYS A 38 -17.23 -11.57 -8.77
N LEU A 39 -17.59 -11.30 -7.51
CA LEU A 39 -18.89 -11.70 -6.94
C LEU A 39 -20.06 -11.11 -7.73
N ILE A 40 -20.01 -9.81 -7.99
CA ILE A 40 -21.07 -9.10 -8.71
C ILE A 40 -21.24 -9.67 -10.12
N GLN A 41 -20.13 -9.91 -10.83
CA GLN A 41 -20.15 -10.46 -12.18
C GLN A 41 -20.69 -11.91 -12.19
N SER A 42 -20.29 -12.75 -11.23
CA SER A 42 -20.80 -14.12 -11.12
C SER A 42 -22.27 -14.18 -10.71
N LEU A 43 -22.72 -13.29 -9.82
CA LEU A 43 -24.10 -13.26 -9.33
C LEU A 43 -25.07 -12.69 -10.37
N LEU A 44 -24.68 -11.57 -11.00
CA LEU A 44 -25.60 -10.81 -11.84
C LEU A 44 -25.32 -10.96 -13.33
N GLY A 45 -24.15 -11.45 -13.74
CA GLY A 45 -23.74 -11.49 -15.14
C GLY A 45 -23.27 -10.14 -15.69
N PRO A 46 -22.80 -10.10 -16.95
CA PRO A 46 -22.12 -8.93 -17.52
C PRO A 46 -23.03 -7.72 -17.80
N LYS A 47 -24.34 -7.93 -17.98
CA LYS A 47 -25.32 -6.87 -18.32
C LYS A 47 -26.05 -6.27 -17.12
N ALA A 48 -25.65 -6.63 -15.90
CA ALA A 48 -26.38 -6.28 -14.69
C ALA A 48 -26.56 -4.78 -14.46
N ASP A 49 -25.55 -3.99 -14.79
CA ASP A 49 -25.60 -2.52 -14.66
C ASP A 49 -26.56 -1.90 -15.70
N GLU A 50 -26.53 -2.39 -16.96
CA GLU A 50 -27.44 -1.94 -18.02
C GLU A 50 -28.90 -2.30 -17.73
N GLU A 51 -29.12 -3.48 -17.15
CA GLU A 51 -30.44 -4.00 -16.76
C GLU A 51 -30.91 -3.43 -15.40
N MET A 52 -30.17 -2.49 -14.81
CA MET A 52 -30.47 -1.86 -13.52
C MET A 52 -30.67 -2.85 -12.36
N ARG A 53 -30.01 -4.01 -12.43
CA ARG A 53 -30.09 -5.06 -11.39
C ARG A 53 -29.09 -4.85 -10.25
N LEU A 54 -28.17 -3.90 -10.38
CA LEU A 54 -27.21 -3.53 -9.34
C LEU A 54 -27.47 -2.10 -8.84
N SER A 55 -27.85 -1.97 -7.57
CA SER A 55 -27.96 -0.69 -6.88
C SER A 55 -26.72 -0.44 -6.04
N ARG A 56 -26.27 0.82 -5.94
CA ARG A 56 -25.12 1.22 -5.12
C ARG A 56 -25.53 2.35 -4.19
N ILE A 57 -25.13 2.26 -2.92
CA ILE A 57 -25.33 3.33 -1.94
C ILE A 57 -24.05 3.55 -1.13
N SER A 58 -23.64 4.81 -1.01
CA SER A 58 -22.50 5.17 -0.17
C SER A 58 -22.89 5.12 1.30
N LYS A 59 -21.90 4.84 2.15
CA LYS A 59 -22.07 4.89 3.61
C LYS A 59 -22.65 6.21 4.11
N ASP A 60 -22.22 7.34 3.56
CA ASP A 60 -22.68 8.65 4.02
C ASP A 60 -24.15 8.92 3.65
N ASN A 61 -24.59 8.44 2.49
CA ASN A 61 -25.99 8.51 2.09
C ASN A 61 -26.85 7.57 2.94
N LEU A 62 -26.37 6.35 3.18
CA LEU A 62 -27.10 5.38 4.00
C LEU A 62 -27.25 5.85 5.46
N LYS A 63 -26.28 6.59 6.00
CA LYS A 63 -26.41 7.22 7.33
C LYS A 63 -27.50 8.28 7.39
N LYS A 64 -27.63 9.09 6.33
CA LYS A 64 -28.65 10.16 6.26
C LYS A 64 -30.04 9.60 6.08
N SER A 65 -30.16 8.51 5.32
CA SER A 65 -31.44 7.87 4.99
C SER A 65 -31.36 6.36 5.20
N PRO A 66 -31.43 5.87 6.46
CA PRO A 66 -31.27 4.45 6.79
C PRO A 66 -32.25 3.51 6.08
N GLU A 67 -33.49 3.97 5.88
CA GLU A 67 -34.57 3.20 5.24
C GLU A 67 -34.24 2.84 3.77
N GLN A 68 -33.35 3.59 3.11
CA GLN A 68 -33.00 3.34 1.71
C GLN A 68 -32.38 1.97 1.48
N ALA A 69 -31.71 1.36 2.48
CA ALA A 69 -31.22 0.00 2.32
C ALA A 69 -32.36 -1.00 2.11
N ILE A 70 -33.47 -0.84 2.84
CA ILE A 70 -34.64 -1.71 2.73
C ILE A 70 -35.34 -1.43 1.39
N ASP A 71 -35.53 -0.16 1.05
CA ASP A 71 -36.20 0.23 -0.19
C ASP A 71 -35.47 -0.30 -1.42
N LEU A 72 -34.16 -0.08 -1.53
CA LEU A 72 -33.34 -0.54 -2.64
C LEU A 72 -33.26 -2.07 -2.72
N CYS A 73 -33.28 -2.75 -1.57
CA CYS A 73 -33.28 -4.20 -1.52
C CYS A 73 -34.60 -4.78 -2.09
N LYS A 74 -35.73 -4.13 -1.77
CA LYS A 74 -37.07 -4.59 -2.20
C LYS A 74 -37.47 -4.08 -3.59
N ALA A 75 -36.85 -3.01 -4.09
CA ALA A 75 -37.20 -2.36 -5.35
C ALA A 75 -37.10 -3.29 -6.56
N GLN A 76 -38.23 -3.78 -7.06
CA GLN A 76 -38.27 -4.66 -8.23
C GLN A 76 -37.83 -3.90 -9.50
N GLY A 77 -36.89 -4.50 -10.23
CA GLY A 77 -36.44 -4.00 -11.51
C GLY A 77 -37.40 -4.38 -12.64
N PHE A 78 -37.30 -3.69 -13.77
CA PHE A 78 -38.04 -4.02 -14.99
C PHE A 78 -37.55 -5.32 -15.65
N PHE A 79 -36.28 -5.67 -15.43
CA PHE A 79 -35.65 -6.84 -16.01
C PHE A 79 -35.67 -8.03 -15.04
N PRO A 80 -36.04 -9.24 -15.50
CA PRO A 80 -35.99 -10.43 -14.67
C PRO A 80 -34.54 -10.82 -14.37
N GLY A 81 -34.31 -11.42 -13.21
CA GLY A 81 -33.00 -11.92 -12.81
C GLY A 81 -32.63 -11.58 -11.37
N GLN A 82 -31.46 -12.04 -10.95
CA GLN A 82 -30.94 -11.69 -9.63
C GLN A 82 -30.58 -10.21 -9.55
N ARG A 83 -30.80 -9.62 -8.37
CA ARG A 83 -30.49 -8.22 -8.07
C ARG A 83 -29.50 -8.16 -6.91
N ALA A 84 -28.71 -7.09 -6.82
CA ALA A 84 -27.88 -6.83 -5.66
C ALA A 84 -27.89 -5.36 -5.24
N LEU A 85 -27.74 -5.14 -3.94
CA LEU A 85 -27.46 -3.84 -3.34
C LEU A 85 -26.00 -3.85 -2.84
N LEU A 86 -25.17 -2.96 -3.37
CA LEU A 86 -23.79 -2.76 -2.93
C LEU A 86 -23.69 -1.59 -1.95
N ILE A 87 -23.14 -1.87 -0.77
CA ILE A 87 -22.79 -0.89 0.26
C ILE A 87 -21.27 -0.89 0.43
N GLU A 88 -20.62 0.20 0.04
CA GLU A 88 -19.16 0.32 0.10
C GLU A 88 -18.67 1.02 1.37
N ASP A 89 -17.49 0.63 1.83
CA ASP A 89 -16.79 1.20 2.99
C ASP A 89 -17.61 1.24 4.28
N ALA A 90 -18.40 0.19 4.49
CA ALA A 90 -19.14 0.01 5.72
C ALA A 90 -18.22 -0.08 6.94
N ASN A 91 -18.72 0.36 8.08
CA ASN A 91 -18.05 0.26 9.37
C ASN A 91 -19.10 0.09 10.48
N GLU A 92 -18.67 0.04 11.74
CA GLU A 92 -19.58 -0.24 12.86
C GLU A 92 -20.70 0.78 13.06
N THR A 93 -20.60 1.96 12.45
CA THR A 93 -21.69 2.95 12.54
C THR A 93 -22.89 2.61 11.65
N LEU A 94 -22.76 1.65 10.73
CA LEU A 94 -23.85 1.17 9.87
C LEU A 94 -24.44 -0.17 10.32
N THR A 95 -23.90 -0.80 11.37
CA THR A 95 -24.26 -2.16 11.75
C THR A 95 -25.76 -2.34 11.94
N ASP A 96 -26.41 -1.49 12.74
CA ASP A 96 -27.84 -1.63 13.03
C ASP A 96 -28.72 -1.43 11.79
N ILE A 97 -28.29 -0.56 10.86
CA ILE A 97 -29.00 -0.31 9.60
C ILE A 97 -28.94 -1.54 8.70
N ILE A 98 -27.75 -2.14 8.57
CA ILE A 98 -27.52 -3.34 7.77
C ILE A 98 -28.28 -4.54 8.36
N ILE A 99 -28.23 -4.71 9.68
CA ILE A 99 -28.94 -5.79 10.38
C ILE A 99 -30.44 -5.68 10.13
N LYS A 100 -31.03 -4.49 10.31
CA LYS A 100 -32.46 -4.26 10.04
C LYS A 100 -32.84 -4.61 8.60
N ALA A 101 -32.00 -4.25 7.62
CA ALA A 101 -32.26 -4.58 6.22
C ALA A 101 -32.25 -6.10 5.95
N ILE A 102 -31.33 -6.83 6.59
CA ILE A 102 -31.23 -8.30 6.47
C ILE A 102 -32.37 -9.00 7.22
N ASP A 103 -32.80 -8.50 8.38
CA ASP A 103 -33.87 -9.10 9.17
C ASP A 103 -35.23 -9.04 8.44
N VAL A 104 -35.46 -8.02 7.60
CA VAL A 104 -36.70 -7.87 6.82
C VAL A 104 -36.61 -8.41 5.38
N TRP A 105 -35.46 -8.97 5.01
CA TRP A 105 -35.17 -9.55 3.70
C TRP A 105 -35.97 -10.83 3.46
N LYS A 106 -36.42 -11.06 2.22
CA LYS A 106 -37.13 -12.27 1.80
C LYS A 106 -36.57 -12.82 0.50
N ASP A 107 -36.84 -14.10 0.24
CA ASP A 107 -36.49 -14.74 -1.03
C ASP A 107 -37.05 -13.94 -2.22
N GLY A 108 -36.17 -13.56 -3.15
CA GLY A 108 -36.48 -12.70 -4.29
C GLY A 108 -36.07 -11.23 -4.13
N ASP A 109 -35.77 -10.77 -2.91
CA ASP A 109 -35.14 -9.47 -2.66
C ASP A 109 -33.69 -9.46 -3.14
N ALA A 110 -33.13 -8.26 -3.35
CA ALA A 110 -31.75 -8.12 -3.80
C ALA A 110 -30.74 -8.60 -2.75
N THR A 111 -29.71 -9.32 -3.18
CA THR A 111 -28.60 -9.73 -2.30
C THR A 111 -27.83 -8.50 -1.82
N ILE A 112 -27.65 -8.37 -0.50
CA ILE A 112 -26.93 -7.23 0.09
C ILE A 112 -25.43 -7.53 0.14
N ILE A 113 -24.65 -6.90 -0.72
CA ILE A 113 -23.19 -7.02 -0.77
C ILE A 113 -22.57 -5.84 -0.02
N ILE A 114 -21.74 -6.12 0.97
CA ILE A 114 -21.08 -5.11 1.79
C ILE A 114 -19.56 -5.25 1.68
N THR A 115 -18.86 -4.15 1.43
CA THR A 115 -17.41 -4.07 1.61
C THR A 115 -17.04 -3.26 2.84
N SER A 116 -15.96 -3.66 3.50
CA SER A 116 -15.40 -2.97 4.67
C SER A 116 -13.88 -3.10 4.69
N GLY A 117 -13.22 -2.16 5.37
CA GLY A 117 -11.85 -2.36 5.84
C GLY A 117 -11.75 -3.48 6.89
N PRO A 118 -10.60 -3.65 7.57
CA PRO A 118 -10.38 -4.78 8.47
C PRO A 118 -11.30 -4.72 9.70
N LEU A 119 -12.01 -5.83 9.98
CA LEU A 119 -12.92 -5.97 11.12
C LEU A 119 -12.37 -6.94 12.18
N LYS A 120 -12.26 -6.45 13.42
CA LYS A 120 -11.86 -7.26 14.57
C LYS A 120 -12.90 -8.34 14.86
N PRO A 121 -12.54 -9.50 15.46
CA PRO A 121 -13.53 -10.52 15.88
C PRO A 121 -14.60 -9.99 16.83
N ALA A 122 -14.33 -8.89 17.54
CA ALA A 122 -15.29 -8.23 18.41
C ALA A 122 -16.38 -7.44 17.67
N SER A 123 -16.19 -7.14 16.37
CA SER A 123 -17.12 -6.37 15.54
C SER A 123 -18.50 -6.99 15.51
N ASN A 124 -19.53 -6.17 15.74
CA ASN A 124 -20.92 -6.58 15.72
C ASN A 124 -21.36 -6.91 14.30
N LEU A 125 -20.93 -6.11 13.31
CA LEU A 125 -21.19 -6.39 11.90
C LEU A 125 -20.61 -7.75 11.50
N ARG A 126 -19.33 -7.99 11.82
CA ARG A 126 -18.68 -9.27 11.54
C ARG A 126 -19.40 -10.44 12.21
N LYS A 127 -19.68 -10.34 13.51
CA LYS A 127 -20.36 -11.41 14.28
C LYS A 127 -21.71 -11.75 13.67
N PHE A 128 -22.49 -10.74 13.27
CA PHE A 128 -23.78 -10.94 12.64
C PHE A 128 -23.65 -11.79 11.37
N PHE A 129 -22.76 -11.45 10.44
CA PHE A 129 -22.54 -12.23 9.21
C PHE A 129 -21.93 -13.61 9.44
N GLU A 130 -21.18 -13.80 10.52
CA GLU A 130 -20.64 -15.12 10.87
C GLU A 130 -21.76 -16.05 11.42
N GLN A 131 -22.68 -15.51 12.22
CA GLN A 131 -23.68 -16.28 13.00
C GLN A 131 -25.06 -16.38 12.33
N HIS A 132 -25.51 -15.35 11.61
CA HIS A 132 -26.85 -15.31 11.03
C HIS A 132 -26.99 -16.29 9.87
N LYS A 133 -28.15 -16.97 9.81
CA LYS A 133 -28.48 -17.87 8.69
C LYS A 133 -28.58 -17.06 7.40
N ASN A 134 -28.28 -17.67 6.27
CA ASN A 134 -28.36 -17.02 4.96
C ASN A 134 -27.48 -15.77 4.77
N THR A 135 -26.48 -15.58 5.63
CA THR A 135 -25.44 -14.55 5.47
C THR A 135 -24.06 -15.18 5.37
N VAL A 136 -23.15 -14.50 4.69
CA VAL A 136 -21.80 -14.98 4.42
C VAL A 136 -20.77 -13.93 4.79
N SER A 137 -19.78 -14.33 5.59
CA SER A 137 -18.61 -13.51 5.92
C SER A 137 -17.40 -14.03 5.14
N ALA A 138 -16.87 -13.20 4.24
CA ALA A 138 -15.71 -13.46 3.39
C ALA A 138 -14.51 -12.57 3.80
N PRO A 139 -13.70 -13.01 4.77
CA PRO A 139 -12.47 -12.30 5.13
C PRO A 139 -11.43 -12.40 4.00
N ILE A 140 -10.85 -11.27 3.64
CA ILE A 140 -9.74 -11.14 2.71
C ILE A 140 -8.49 -10.85 3.55
N TYR A 141 -7.63 -11.86 3.66
CA TYR A 141 -6.39 -11.75 4.42
C TYR A 141 -5.25 -11.27 3.53
N GLU A 142 -4.35 -10.53 4.17
CA GLU A 142 -3.09 -10.09 3.62
C GLU A 142 -2.10 -11.26 3.64
N ASN A 143 -2.22 -12.13 2.64
CA ASN A 143 -1.26 -13.20 2.40
C ASN A 143 -0.24 -12.76 1.34
N PRO A 144 1.03 -13.16 1.45
CA PRO A 144 1.99 -13.01 0.37
C PRO A 144 1.41 -13.56 -0.94
N MET A 145 1.75 -12.92 -2.07
CA MET A 145 1.30 -13.42 -3.37
C MET A 145 1.78 -14.85 -3.58
N THR A 146 0.88 -15.73 -3.99
CA THR A 146 1.26 -17.10 -4.31
C THR A 146 1.95 -17.16 -5.68
N LYS A 147 2.71 -18.23 -5.92
CA LYS A 147 3.32 -18.48 -7.23
C LYS A 147 2.29 -18.40 -8.38
N SER A 148 1.13 -19.02 -8.18
CA SER A 148 0.05 -19.02 -9.18
C SER A 148 -0.55 -17.62 -9.42
N GLU A 149 -0.64 -16.79 -8.38
CA GLU A 149 -1.09 -15.39 -8.53
C GLU A 149 -0.10 -14.58 -9.37
N ILE A 150 1.21 -14.77 -9.14
CA ILE A 150 2.28 -14.12 -9.91
C ILE A 150 2.24 -14.56 -11.38
N GLU A 151 2.13 -15.88 -11.63
CA GLU A 151 2.00 -16.44 -12.98
C GLU A 151 0.78 -15.85 -13.71
N ASN A 152 -0.36 -15.77 -13.04
CA ASN A 152 -1.57 -15.17 -13.61
C ASN A 152 -1.37 -13.70 -13.98
N MET A 153 -0.83 -12.87 -13.07
CA MET A 153 -0.57 -11.45 -13.34
C MET A 153 0.38 -11.24 -14.52
N ILE A 154 1.43 -12.06 -14.64
CA ILE A 154 2.36 -12.04 -15.79
C ILE A 154 1.64 -12.42 -17.08
N SER A 155 0.81 -13.46 -17.04
CA SER A 155 0.08 -13.94 -18.22
C SER A 155 -0.97 -12.95 -18.70
N GLU A 156 -1.66 -12.25 -17.78
CA GLU A 156 -2.71 -11.27 -18.10
C GLU A 156 -2.16 -10.09 -18.93
N VAL A 157 -0.92 -9.68 -18.68
CA VAL A 157 -0.27 -8.58 -19.43
C VAL A 157 0.49 -9.07 -20.66
N GLY A 158 0.58 -10.38 -20.88
CA GLY A 158 1.26 -10.98 -22.03
C GLY A 158 2.78 -10.84 -22.01
N LEU A 159 3.42 -10.71 -20.84
CA LEU A 159 4.89 -10.67 -20.74
C LEU A 159 5.47 -12.06 -21.05
N LYS A 160 6.37 -12.13 -22.04
CA LYS A 160 6.95 -13.38 -22.58
C LYS A 160 8.46 -13.47 -22.30
N ASN A 161 9.06 -14.60 -22.68
CA ASN A 161 10.51 -14.84 -22.65
C ASN A 161 11.15 -14.66 -21.26
N ILE A 162 10.46 -15.17 -20.23
CA ILE A 162 10.91 -15.14 -18.84
C ILE A 162 11.56 -16.48 -18.49
N THR A 163 12.85 -16.43 -18.14
CA THR A 163 13.58 -17.61 -17.65
C THR A 163 13.20 -17.95 -16.19
N HIS A 164 13.53 -19.16 -15.74
CA HIS A 164 13.25 -19.58 -14.36
C HIS A 164 13.89 -18.66 -13.30
N ASP A 165 15.11 -18.20 -13.56
CA ASP A 165 15.84 -17.32 -12.64
C ASP A 165 15.18 -15.94 -12.55
N ASN A 166 14.74 -15.39 -13.67
CA ASN A 166 14.02 -14.11 -13.70
C ASN A 166 12.63 -14.22 -13.08
N PHE A 167 11.93 -15.33 -13.26
CA PHE A 167 10.69 -15.60 -12.54
C PHE A 167 10.91 -15.65 -11.02
N THR A 168 12.01 -16.29 -10.59
CA THR A 168 12.40 -16.34 -9.17
C THR A 168 12.70 -14.93 -8.64
N TYR A 169 13.37 -14.10 -9.43
CA TYR A 169 13.65 -12.71 -9.06
C TYR A 169 12.36 -11.87 -8.95
N LEU A 170 11.45 -11.98 -9.91
CA LEU A 170 10.12 -11.36 -9.84
C LEU A 170 9.33 -11.83 -8.61
N SER A 171 9.44 -13.11 -8.26
CA SER A 171 8.82 -13.66 -7.05
C SER A 171 9.41 -13.08 -5.77
N GLN A 172 10.71 -12.77 -5.73
CA GLN A 172 11.32 -12.08 -4.59
C GLN A 172 10.84 -10.63 -4.48
N ILE A 173 10.69 -9.93 -5.61
CA ILE A 173 10.14 -8.57 -5.66
C ILE A 173 8.68 -8.55 -5.20
N ALA A 174 7.90 -9.57 -5.58
CA ALA A 174 6.51 -9.75 -5.15
C ALA A 174 6.37 -9.86 -3.62
N LEU A 175 7.40 -10.31 -2.90
CA LEU A 175 7.39 -10.32 -1.42
C LEU A 175 7.62 -8.94 -0.80
N GLN A 176 8.16 -8.00 -1.58
CA GLN A 176 8.53 -6.65 -1.13
C GLN A 176 7.50 -5.60 -1.53
N LEU A 177 6.62 -5.91 -2.48
CA LEU A 177 5.61 -5.00 -3.01
C LEU A 177 4.21 -5.46 -2.61
N GLU A 178 3.30 -4.50 -2.45
CA GLU A 178 1.88 -4.81 -2.38
C GLU A 178 1.40 -5.37 -3.74
N PRO A 179 0.36 -6.23 -3.78
CA PRO A 179 -0.12 -6.83 -5.03
C PRO A 179 -0.45 -5.81 -6.13
N GLY A 180 -0.97 -4.64 -5.76
CA GLY A 180 -1.27 -3.55 -6.69
C GLY A 180 -0.01 -2.97 -7.33
N ASP A 181 1.03 -2.71 -6.53
CA ASP A 181 2.31 -2.18 -7.01
C ASP A 181 3.06 -3.21 -7.86
N PHE A 182 2.99 -4.48 -7.47
CA PHE A 182 3.56 -5.57 -8.26
C PHE A 182 2.85 -5.68 -9.63
N LYS A 183 1.52 -5.63 -9.67
CA LYS A 183 0.76 -5.64 -10.92
C LYS A 183 1.18 -4.49 -11.85
N GLN A 184 1.26 -3.26 -11.33
CA GLN A 184 1.73 -2.11 -12.12
C GLN A 184 3.18 -2.28 -12.59
N THR A 185 4.04 -2.90 -11.77
CA THR A 185 5.43 -3.19 -12.16
C THR A 185 5.49 -4.16 -13.33
N ILE A 186 4.66 -5.20 -13.31
CA ILE A 186 4.55 -6.21 -14.37
C ILE A 186 3.95 -5.59 -15.65
N GLU A 187 2.93 -4.74 -15.55
CA GLU A 187 2.40 -3.95 -16.67
C GLU A 187 3.47 -3.05 -17.29
N LYS A 188 4.25 -2.34 -16.46
CA LYS A 188 5.36 -1.52 -16.92
C LYS A 188 6.46 -2.35 -17.60
N LEU A 189 6.76 -3.54 -17.08
CA LEU A 189 7.72 -4.46 -17.69
C LEU A 189 7.24 -4.95 -19.07
N ALA A 190 5.97 -5.29 -19.19
CA ALA A 190 5.37 -5.67 -20.47
C ALA A 190 5.47 -4.54 -21.50
N LEU A 191 5.23 -3.29 -21.08
CA LEU A 191 5.41 -2.11 -21.93
C LEU A 191 6.88 -1.83 -22.27
N TYR A 192 7.79 -2.03 -21.32
CA TYR A 192 9.23 -1.85 -21.53
C TYR A 192 9.80 -2.85 -22.54
N LYS A 193 9.30 -4.10 -22.52
CA LYS A 193 9.67 -5.17 -23.46
C LYS A 193 8.74 -5.22 -24.69
N LEU A 194 7.92 -4.20 -24.92
CA LEU A 194 6.98 -4.20 -26.03
C LEU A 194 7.74 -4.29 -27.36
N ASN A 195 7.41 -5.29 -28.17
CA ASN A 195 8.08 -5.63 -29.43
C ASN A 195 9.57 -6.04 -29.29
N ASP A 196 10.01 -6.41 -28.09
CA ASP A 196 11.33 -6.96 -27.84
C ASP A 196 11.23 -8.47 -27.56
N GLU A 197 11.68 -9.27 -28.53
CA GLU A 197 11.66 -10.74 -28.45
C GLU A 197 12.85 -11.31 -27.66
N THR A 198 13.78 -10.49 -27.19
CA THR A 198 14.89 -10.97 -26.36
C THR A 198 14.42 -11.38 -24.97
N GLU A 199 15.15 -12.32 -24.35
CA GLU A 199 14.87 -12.76 -22.98
C GLU A 199 14.84 -11.58 -22.01
N LEU A 200 13.93 -11.63 -21.03
CA LEU A 200 13.88 -10.64 -19.95
C LEU A 200 15.19 -10.69 -19.16
N THR A 201 15.85 -9.57 -18.93
CA THR A 201 17.09 -9.54 -18.14
C THR A 201 16.87 -9.00 -16.73
N PRO A 202 17.75 -9.31 -15.75
CA PRO A 202 17.70 -8.69 -14.43
C PRO A 202 17.79 -7.16 -14.46
N GLN A 203 18.47 -6.60 -15.47
CA GLN A 203 18.59 -5.16 -15.65
C GLN A 203 17.26 -4.53 -16.09
N ASP A 204 16.51 -5.19 -16.97
CA ASP A 204 15.18 -4.73 -17.39
C ASP A 204 14.22 -4.69 -16.20
N ILE A 205 14.26 -5.75 -15.36
CA ILE A 205 13.52 -5.82 -14.11
C ILE A 205 13.91 -4.65 -13.19
N SER A 206 15.20 -4.43 -12.96
CA SER A 206 15.72 -3.33 -12.14
C SER A 206 15.27 -1.94 -12.62
N ASN A 207 15.23 -1.70 -13.94
CA ASN A 207 14.78 -0.45 -14.53
C ASN A 207 13.27 -0.19 -14.33
N CYS A 208 12.49 -1.26 -14.15
CA CYS A 208 11.04 -1.17 -14.06
C CYS A 208 10.51 -1.14 -12.63
N ILE A 209 11.20 -1.76 -11.67
CA ILE A 209 10.78 -1.76 -10.26
C ILE A 209 10.57 -0.32 -9.74
N PRO A 210 9.47 -0.05 -9.01
CA PRO A 210 9.27 1.23 -8.35
C PRO A 210 10.35 1.45 -7.29
N VAL A 211 11.13 2.51 -7.43
CA VAL A 211 12.07 2.93 -6.39
C VAL A 211 11.27 3.59 -5.28
N SER A 212 11.13 2.92 -4.14
CA SER A 212 10.38 3.46 -3.01
C SER A 212 10.91 4.84 -2.60
N ASN A 213 10.03 5.72 -2.14
CA ASN A 213 10.43 7.03 -1.61
C ASN A 213 11.50 6.87 -0.51
N GLU A 214 11.43 5.81 0.29
CA GLU A 214 12.42 5.47 1.31
C GLU A 214 13.80 5.18 0.71
N ALA A 215 13.87 4.37 -0.36
CA ALA A 215 15.14 4.06 -1.04
C ALA A 215 15.77 5.33 -1.65
N GLN A 216 14.97 6.23 -2.21
CA GLN A 216 15.48 7.50 -2.76
C GLN A 216 15.93 8.49 -1.67
N ILE A 217 15.28 8.47 -0.51
CA ILE A 217 15.73 9.21 0.66
C ILE A 217 17.06 8.64 1.17
N GLU A 218 17.22 7.32 1.20
CA GLU A 218 18.51 6.70 1.55
C GLU A 218 19.61 7.02 0.51
N GLU A 219 19.26 7.11 -0.77
CA GLU A 219 20.17 7.53 -1.84
C GLU A 219 20.69 8.97 -1.61
N VAL A 220 19.80 9.93 -1.34
CA VAL A 220 20.24 11.32 -1.10
C VAL A 220 21.10 11.43 0.17
N LEU A 221 20.79 10.66 1.22
CA LEU A 221 21.60 10.59 2.43
C LEU A 221 23.00 10.04 2.14
N THR A 222 23.09 8.98 1.35
CA THR A 222 24.37 8.38 0.94
C THR A 222 25.21 9.39 0.16
N VAL A 223 24.60 10.15 -0.76
CA VAL A 223 25.28 11.20 -1.51
C VAL A 223 25.76 12.33 -0.60
N VAL A 224 24.94 12.77 0.36
CA VAL A 224 25.33 13.79 1.35
C VAL A 224 26.51 13.31 2.21
N LEU A 225 26.46 12.08 2.73
CA LEU A 225 27.51 11.50 3.57
C LEU A 225 28.80 11.20 2.80
N SER A 226 28.70 10.99 1.48
CA SER A 226 29.86 10.86 0.62
C SER A 226 30.59 12.20 0.38
N GLY A 227 29.91 13.33 0.56
CA GLY A 227 30.41 14.68 0.25
C GLY A 227 30.25 15.08 -1.22
N ASN A 228 29.49 14.30 -2.00
CA ASN A 228 29.30 14.52 -3.44
C ASN A 228 28.14 15.48 -3.72
N HIS A 229 28.37 16.79 -3.57
CA HIS A 229 27.31 17.79 -3.70
C HIS A 229 26.75 17.94 -5.13
N SER A 230 27.49 17.55 -6.18
CA SER A 230 27.05 17.74 -7.57
C SER A 230 25.83 16.87 -7.94
N LYS A 231 25.65 15.73 -7.26
CA LYS A 231 24.49 14.84 -7.49
C LYS A 231 23.24 15.23 -6.70
N ILE A 232 23.36 16.14 -5.71
CA ILE A 232 22.25 16.45 -4.78
C ILE A 232 21.07 17.07 -5.52
N SER A 233 21.30 18.02 -6.41
CA SER A 233 20.23 18.75 -7.09
C SER A 233 19.34 17.83 -7.92
N GLN A 234 19.95 16.90 -8.67
CA GLN A 234 19.21 15.92 -9.48
C GLN A 234 18.29 15.04 -8.63
N ILE A 235 18.81 14.52 -7.52
CA ILE A 235 18.06 13.61 -6.63
C ILE A 235 16.93 14.38 -5.91
N VAL A 236 17.21 15.58 -5.42
CA VAL A 236 16.19 16.43 -4.75
C VAL A 236 15.07 16.83 -5.73
N ASN A 237 15.41 17.16 -6.98
CA ASN A 237 14.40 17.47 -8.01
C ASN A 237 13.50 16.26 -8.31
N ARG A 238 14.06 15.05 -8.35
CA ARG A 238 13.27 13.80 -8.52
C ARG A 238 12.37 13.54 -7.31
N LEU A 239 12.88 13.69 -6.08
CA LEU A 239 12.08 13.58 -4.85
C LEU A 239 10.92 14.59 -4.84
N ARG A 240 11.18 15.83 -5.30
CA ARG A 240 10.16 16.86 -5.45
C ARG A 240 9.08 16.46 -6.46
N SER A 241 9.47 15.95 -7.64
CA SER A 241 8.50 15.56 -8.67
C SER A 241 7.62 14.38 -8.25
N GLN A 242 8.08 13.58 -7.29
CA GLN A 242 7.32 12.48 -6.70
C GLN A 242 6.46 12.90 -5.51
N GLY A 243 6.39 14.21 -5.20
CA GLY A 243 5.57 14.74 -4.11
C GLY A 243 6.15 14.51 -2.72
N VAL A 244 7.43 14.14 -2.59
CA VAL A 244 8.06 13.99 -1.27
C VAL A 244 8.14 15.35 -0.59
N LEU A 245 7.50 15.46 0.58
CA LEU A 245 7.42 16.70 1.32
C LEU A 245 8.79 17.10 1.91
N PRO A 246 9.17 18.39 1.89
CA PRO A 246 10.41 18.89 2.51
C PRO A 246 10.56 18.47 3.97
N ILE A 247 9.45 18.44 4.72
CA ILE A 247 9.44 18.04 6.13
C ILE A 247 9.81 16.56 6.31
N THR A 248 9.44 15.69 5.38
CA THR A 248 9.81 14.27 5.40
C THR A 248 11.32 14.11 5.24
N LEU A 249 11.93 14.92 4.35
CA LEU A 249 13.37 14.91 4.11
C LEU A 249 14.19 15.40 5.31
N VAL A 250 13.75 16.49 5.95
CA VAL A 250 14.46 17.01 7.14
C VAL A 250 14.38 16.04 8.33
N ILE A 251 13.24 15.36 8.50
CA ILE A 251 13.06 14.33 9.55
C ILE A 251 13.98 13.14 9.27
N ALA A 252 14.07 12.69 8.01
CA ALA A 252 14.91 11.56 7.62
C ALA A 252 16.39 11.84 7.89
N VAL A 253 16.90 13.00 7.45
CA VAL A 253 18.31 13.38 7.70
C VAL A 253 18.59 13.58 9.18
N ALA A 254 17.67 14.19 9.94
CA ALA A 254 17.82 14.35 11.38
C ALA A 254 17.92 13.01 12.10
N ARG A 255 17.05 12.05 11.76
CA ARG A 255 17.08 10.69 12.32
C ARG A 255 18.40 10.00 11.99
N HIS A 256 18.84 10.07 10.74
CA HIS A 256 20.07 9.43 10.29
C HIS A 256 21.30 10.00 11.01
N PHE A 257 21.43 11.32 11.11
CA PHE A 257 22.55 11.95 11.81
C PHE A 257 22.55 11.69 13.32
N LYS A 258 21.38 11.56 13.96
CA LYS A 258 21.29 11.13 15.38
C LYS A 258 21.79 9.69 15.56
N VAL A 259 21.45 8.79 14.64
CA VAL A 259 21.99 7.42 14.63
C VAL A 259 23.52 7.46 14.47
N LEU A 260 24.04 8.19 13.48
CA LEU A 260 25.49 8.34 13.29
C LEU A 260 26.18 8.91 14.53
N TYR A 261 25.57 9.89 15.20
CA TYR A 261 26.12 10.45 16.44
C TYR A 261 26.21 9.40 17.55
N SER A 262 25.16 8.61 17.75
CA SER A 262 25.14 7.53 18.75
C SER A 262 26.24 6.48 18.52
N ILE A 263 26.59 6.24 17.24
CA ILE A 263 27.68 5.35 16.84
C ILE A 263 29.04 6.03 17.09
N ALA A 264 29.22 7.24 16.57
CA ALA A 264 30.49 7.96 16.60
C ALA A 264 30.91 8.41 18.01
N ALA A 265 29.95 8.76 18.87
CA ALA A 265 30.19 9.21 20.24
C ALA A 265 30.25 8.06 21.26
N ASN A 266 30.15 6.80 20.83
CA ASN A 266 30.20 5.67 21.76
C ASN A 266 31.61 5.54 22.38
N PRO A 267 31.74 5.52 23.72
CA PRO A 267 33.05 5.44 24.40
C PRO A 267 33.84 4.17 24.06
N LYS A 268 33.15 3.07 23.69
CA LYS A 268 33.76 1.79 23.30
C LYS A 268 34.00 1.70 21.79
N GLY A 269 33.85 2.81 21.07
CA GLY A 269 34.11 2.96 19.64
C GLY A 269 32.93 2.66 18.71
N PRO A 270 33.03 3.02 17.42
CA PRO A 270 31.92 2.91 16.45
C PRO A 270 31.34 1.50 16.25
N GLY A 271 32.17 0.45 16.32
CA GLY A 271 31.69 -0.92 16.11
C GLY A 271 30.74 -1.41 17.21
N THR A 272 31.03 -1.05 18.47
CA THR A 272 30.16 -1.34 19.60
C THR A 272 28.93 -0.43 19.61
N GLY A 273 29.10 0.85 19.25
CA GLY A 273 27.98 1.79 19.05
C GLY A 273 26.95 1.31 18.03
N ALA A 274 27.40 0.84 16.86
CA ALA A 274 26.51 0.27 15.84
C ALA A 274 25.79 -1.01 16.31
N SER A 275 26.44 -1.80 17.17
CA SER A 275 25.86 -3.03 17.73
C SER A 275 24.85 -2.75 18.86
N ALA A 276 24.92 -1.58 19.49
CA ALA A 276 24.02 -1.13 20.54
C ALA A 276 22.71 -0.51 20.02
N LEU A 277 22.59 -0.29 18.70
CA LEU A 277 21.38 0.30 18.09
C LEU A 277 20.12 -0.54 18.36
N ARG A 278 19.00 0.17 18.48
CA ARG A 278 17.65 -0.41 18.62
C ARG A 278 16.71 0.33 17.66
N PRO A 279 16.14 -0.35 16.63
CA PRO A 279 16.31 -1.77 16.29
C PRO A 279 17.74 -2.12 15.84
N PRO A 280 18.18 -3.38 16.00
CA PRO A 280 19.51 -3.80 15.58
C PRO A 280 19.66 -3.74 14.05
N VAL A 281 20.81 -3.27 13.58
CA VAL A 281 21.15 -3.18 12.16
C VAL A 281 22.24 -4.20 11.84
N TYR A 282 22.09 -4.94 10.74
CA TYR A 282 22.99 -6.02 10.33
C TYR A 282 23.55 -5.83 8.92
N GLY A 283 24.57 -6.63 8.58
CA GLY A 283 25.10 -6.74 7.22
C GLY A 283 25.71 -5.45 6.67
N PRO A 284 25.67 -5.25 5.33
CA PRO A 284 26.29 -4.11 4.65
C PRO A 284 25.83 -2.74 5.17
N ARG A 285 24.57 -2.64 5.61
CA ARG A 285 24.02 -1.41 6.20
C ARG A 285 24.73 -1.01 7.49
N LYS A 286 25.05 -1.99 8.34
CA LYS A 286 25.81 -1.76 9.58
C LYS A 286 27.22 -1.28 9.28
N GLU A 287 27.87 -1.90 8.31
CA GLU A 287 29.24 -1.55 7.89
C GLU A 287 29.31 -0.13 7.32
N ASN A 288 28.34 0.25 6.48
CA ASN A 288 28.23 1.61 5.95
C ASN A 288 28.03 2.65 7.05
N LEU A 289 27.14 2.40 8.01
CA LEU A 289 26.95 3.31 9.16
C LEU A 289 28.22 3.48 10.00
N ILE A 290 28.97 2.40 10.22
CA ILE A 290 30.26 2.47 10.93
C ILE A 290 31.26 3.30 10.13
N LYS A 291 31.34 3.07 8.81
CA LYS A 291 32.22 3.80 7.90
C LYS A 291 31.90 5.30 7.89
N ASP A 292 30.64 5.67 7.76
CA ASP A 292 30.20 7.06 7.75
C ASP A 292 30.39 7.75 9.10
N ALA A 293 30.10 7.05 10.21
CA ALA A 293 30.34 7.56 11.56
C ALA A 293 31.83 7.84 11.82
N ARG A 294 32.72 6.97 11.34
CA ARG A 294 34.18 7.18 11.40
C ARG A 294 34.62 8.34 10.51
N LYS A 295 34.10 8.42 9.28
CA LYS A 295 34.48 9.43 8.30
C LYS A 295 34.11 10.84 8.75
N TRP A 296 32.94 11.01 9.35
CA TRP A 296 32.47 12.31 9.83
C TRP A 296 33.01 12.66 11.22
N GLY A 297 33.09 11.69 12.13
CA GLY A 297 33.47 11.91 13.52
C GLY A 297 32.40 12.68 14.34
N PRO A 298 32.47 12.60 15.68
CA PRO A 298 31.41 13.09 16.56
C PRO A 298 31.17 14.61 16.48
N GLU A 299 32.23 15.42 16.34
CA GLU A 299 32.11 16.89 16.31
C GLU A 299 31.47 17.41 15.02
N LYS A 300 31.85 16.89 13.84
CA LYS A 300 31.21 17.30 12.57
C LYS A 300 29.75 16.85 12.54
N ILE A 301 29.44 15.66 13.04
CA ILE A 301 28.05 15.17 13.18
C ILE A 301 27.24 16.09 14.11
N LYS A 302 27.80 16.49 15.26
CA LYS A 302 27.15 17.42 16.19
C LYS A 302 26.89 18.78 15.55
N GLY A 303 27.84 19.31 14.79
CA GLY A 303 27.67 20.53 14.00
C GLY A 303 26.57 20.41 12.95
N ALA A 304 26.56 19.30 12.20
CA ALA A 304 25.51 18.99 11.23
C ALA A 304 24.11 18.92 11.86
N ILE A 305 23.98 18.28 13.03
CA ILE A 305 22.70 18.20 13.76
C ILE A 305 22.18 19.60 14.11
N LYS A 306 23.05 20.54 14.50
CA LYS A 306 22.64 21.94 14.77
C LYS A 306 22.08 22.60 13.51
N ILE A 307 22.75 22.44 12.37
CA ILE A 307 22.30 23.00 11.08
C ILE A 307 20.96 22.39 10.67
N ILE A 308 20.82 21.06 10.76
CA ILE A 308 19.57 20.34 10.46
C ILE A 308 18.42 20.84 11.34
N THR A 309 18.67 21.00 12.65
CA THR A 309 17.66 21.46 13.61
C THR A 309 17.20 22.88 13.30
N ALA A 310 18.13 23.78 12.95
CA ALA A 310 17.79 25.14 12.55
C ALA A 310 16.92 25.16 11.27
N THR A 311 17.22 24.30 10.30
CA THR A 311 16.41 24.17 9.08
C THR A 311 15.03 23.58 9.37
N ASP A 312 14.91 22.57 10.23
CA ASP A 312 13.61 22.01 10.64
C ASP A 312 12.72 23.07 11.32
N LEU A 313 13.29 23.89 12.21
CA LEU A 313 12.58 25.03 12.80
C LEU A 313 12.12 26.05 11.75
N GLN A 314 12.99 26.36 10.77
CA GLN A 314 12.64 27.29 9.70
C GLN A 314 11.48 26.76 8.84
N LEU A 315 11.48 25.47 8.51
CA LEU A 315 10.42 24.84 7.71
C LEU A 315 9.06 24.85 8.40
N ARG A 316 9.03 24.85 9.73
CA ARG A 316 7.81 24.87 10.55
C ARG A 316 7.35 26.27 10.96
N SER A 317 8.13 27.29 10.63
CA SER A 317 7.80 28.66 10.99
C SER A 317 6.61 29.17 10.16
N PRO A 318 5.58 29.78 10.79
CA PRO A 318 4.42 30.31 10.06
C PRO A 318 4.78 31.50 9.15
N ASN A 319 5.90 32.19 9.41
CA ASN A 319 6.35 33.34 8.62
C ASN A 319 7.35 32.96 7.52
N GLN A 320 7.49 31.67 7.21
CA GLN A 320 8.47 31.20 6.23
C GLN A 320 7.98 31.44 4.79
N GLN A 321 8.64 32.36 4.08
CA GLN A 321 8.27 32.75 2.70
C GLN A 321 9.12 32.08 1.61
N ALA A 322 10.32 31.58 1.94
CA ALA A 322 11.18 30.98 0.93
C ALA A 322 10.70 29.56 0.55
N PRO A 323 10.89 29.12 -0.71
CA PRO A 323 10.51 27.79 -1.16
C PRO A 323 11.14 26.70 -0.30
N GLN A 324 10.30 25.90 0.37
CA GLN A 324 10.75 24.93 1.37
C GLN A 324 11.72 23.89 0.79
N MET A 325 11.51 23.44 -0.45
CA MET A 325 12.39 22.46 -1.08
C MET A 325 13.79 23.04 -1.38
N ALA A 326 13.88 24.34 -1.68
CA ALA A 326 15.17 25.00 -1.87
C ALA A 326 15.97 25.09 -0.55
N LEU A 327 15.29 25.22 0.60
CA LEU A 327 15.93 25.12 1.91
C LEU A 327 16.51 23.74 2.17
N ILE A 328 15.80 22.67 1.78
CA ILE A 328 16.29 21.29 1.89
C ILE A 328 17.49 21.05 0.98
N GLU A 329 17.42 21.48 -0.28
CA GLU A 329 18.53 21.35 -1.21
C GLU A 329 19.78 22.06 -0.68
N ARG A 330 19.63 23.29 -0.19
CA ARG A 330 20.70 24.06 0.45
C ARG A 330 21.25 23.36 1.70
N LEU A 331 20.39 22.79 2.53
CA LEU A 331 20.79 22.01 3.70
C LEU A 331 21.68 20.83 3.28
N PHE A 332 21.23 20.03 2.32
CA PHE A 332 21.99 18.86 1.86
C PHE A 332 23.33 19.24 1.24
N ILE A 333 23.39 20.30 0.43
CA ILE A 333 24.65 20.82 -0.12
C ILE A 333 25.58 21.26 1.01
N ARG A 334 25.07 22.02 1.99
CA ARG A 334 25.86 22.49 3.14
C ARG A 334 26.41 21.34 3.97
N LEU A 335 25.61 20.31 4.22
CA LEU A 335 26.06 19.09 4.90
C LEU A 335 27.17 18.40 4.11
N ALA A 336 26.99 18.16 2.82
CA ALA A 336 28.01 17.53 1.98
C ALA A 336 29.34 18.30 1.94
N MET A 337 29.28 19.64 1.98
CA MET A 337 30.47 20.50 2.04
C MET A 337 31.19 20.43 3.40
N THR A 338 30.46 20.22 4.50
CA THR A 338 31.03 20.12 5.87
C THR A 338 32.03 18.96 6.01
N LEU A 339 31.90 17.95 5.15
CA LEU A 339 32.82 16.82 5.13
C LEU A 339 34.14 17.12 4.41
N LYS A 340 34.12 18.02 3.42
CA LYS A 340 35.30 18.40 2.62
C LYS A 340 36.16 19.47 3.30
N SER A 341 35.58 20.24 4.23
CA SER A 341 36.27 21.19 5.12
C SER A 341 36.90 20.50 6.32
#